data_AF-J8CPS5-F1
#
_entry.id   AF-J8CPS5-F1
#
_cell.length_a   1.000
_cell.length_b   1.000
_cell.length_c   1.000
_cell.angle_alpha   90.00
_cell.angle_beta   90.00
_cell.angle_gamma   90.00
#
_symmetry.space_group_name_H-M   'P 1'
#
loop_
_entity.id
_entity.type
_entity.pdbx_description
1 polymer ?
#
loop_
_entity_poly.entity_id
_entity_poly.type
_entity_poly.pdbx_seq_one_letter_code
_entity_poly.pdbx_strand_id
1 'polypeptide(L)'
;MLFLGGDSVLLTHSRTTAHQLDTKGRPQRSVEDAHNEIALKGAHQSFIETGSQNITMIRRYIPHRELTIKEIVIGVRSKTKISILYLKVVASEDVLKELETRIQNITIDAVTSNGKLIEFIEDHPYSPFPQFILTERPDLAVSHILQGRFVTVMDHSPNVLITPTNFISFFKQSMTTVQGG
;
A
#
# COMPACT_ATOMS: atom_id res chain seq x y z
N MET A 1 -7.52 4.03 19.78
CA MET A 1 -8.85 3.69 19.21
C MET A 1 -9.13 4.70 18.10
N LEU A 2 -9.12 4.27 16.84
CA LEU A 2 -9.42 5.12 15.69
C LEU A 2 -10.05 4.25 14.60
N PHE A 3 -11.22 4.64 14.11
CA PHE A 3 -11.97 3.93 13.07
C PHE A 3 -11.78 4.62 11.72
N LEU A 4 -11.65 3.81 10.65
CA LEU A 4 -11.88 4.22 9.27
C LEU A 4 -13.39 4.36 9.05
N GLY A 5 -13.84 5.46 8.42
CA GLY A 5 -15.17 5.48 7.81
C GLY A 5 -15.94 6.80 7.84
N GLY A 6 -15.46 7.83 8.54
CA GLY A 6 -16.16 9.13 8.56
C GLY A 6 -17.37 9.20 9.50
N ASP A 7 -17.51 8.25 10.42
CA ASP A 7 -18.48 8.37 11.52
C ASP A 7 -17.83 9.03 12.74
N SER A 8 -18.53 9.99 13.35
CA SER A 8 -18.14 10.61 14.62
C SER A 8 -18.79 9.86 15.77
N VAL A 9 -17.99 9.42 16.74
CA VAL A 9 -18.48 8.75 17.96
C VAL A 9 -18.34 9.72 19.13
N LEU A 10 -19.47 10.09 19.74
CA LEU A 10 -19.52 10.79 21.02
C LEU A 10 -19.53 9.74 22.15
N LEU A 11 -18.48 9.71 22.96
CA LEU A 11 -18.40 8.82 24.13
C LEU A 11 -18.81 9.61 25.38
N THR A 12 -19.97 9.29 25.96
CA THR A 12 -20.39 9.76 27.29
C THR A 12 -20.26 8.64 28.32
N HIS A 13 -19.70 8.97 29.49
CA HIS A 13 -19.07 8.04 30.43
C HIS A 13 -20.04 7.27 31.37
N SER A 14 -21.22 6.80 30.96
CA SER A 14 -22.04 5.97 31.88
C SER A 14 -23.21 5.17 31.29
N ARG A 15 -23.11 4.59 30.08
CA ARG A 15 -24.00 3.47 29.69
C ARG A 15 -23.45 2.68 28.50
N THR A 16 -23.27 1.38 28.71
CA THR A 16 -22.88 0.37 27.69
C THR A 16 -24.09 0.01 26.83
N THR A 17 -24.53 0.92 25.97
CA THR A 17 -25.48 0.62 24.88
C THR A 17 -25.19 1.57 23.71
N ALA A 18 -24.68 1.04 22.61
CA ALA A 18 -24.52 1.78 21.36
C ALA A 18 -25.82 1.68 20.56
N HIS A 19 -26.50 2.81 20.34
CA HIS A 19 -27.62 2.89 19.42
C HIS A 19 -27.11 3.40 18.07
N GLN A 20 -27.26 2.59 17.03
CA GLN A 20 -27.00 2.99 15.66
C GLN A 20 -28.23 3.76 15.15
N LEU A 21 -28.07 5.07 14.93
CA LEU A 21 -29.10 5.91 14.32
C LEU A 21 -28.67 6.23 12.89
N ASP A 22 -29.40 5.68 11.94
CA ASP A 22 -29.29 6.01 10.52
C ASP A 22 -30.11 7.27 10.23
N THR A 23 -29.44 8.41 10.02
CA THR A 23 -30.08 9.66 9.64
C THR A 23 -29.66 10.07 8.23
N LYS A 24 -29.91 9.22 7.24
CA LYS A 24 -29.85 9.61 5.81
C LYS A 24 -31.26 9.62 5.20
N GLY A 25 -32.03 10.63 5.55
CA GLY A 25 -33.24 10.99 4.81
C GLY A 25 -32.89 11.77 3.54
N ARG A 26 -33.13 11.18 2.37
CA ARG A 26 -33.37 11.93 1.11
C ARG A 26 -34.40 11.18 0.26
N PRO A 27 -35.38 11.88 -0.36
CA PRO A 27 -36.53 11.25 -0.97
C PRO A 27 -36.17 10.52 -2.27
N GLN A 28 -36.58 9.25 -2.34
CA GLN A 28 -36.40 8.36 -3.48
C GLN A 28 -37.44 8.72 -4.55
N ARG A 29 -37.02 9.18 -5.72
CA ARG A 29 -37.84 9.06 -6.94
C ARG A 29 -37.75 7.61 -7.41
N SER A 30 -38.90 7.00 -7.70
CA SER A 30 -39.01 5.72 -8.38
C SER A 30 -38.31 5.82 -9.73
N VAL A 31 -37.27 5.03 -9.95
CA VAL A 31 -36.63 4.89 -11.27
C VAL A 31 -37.04 3.53 -11.80
N GLU A 32 -37.85 3.60 -12.86
CA GLU A 32 -38.28 2.47 -13.68
C GLU A 32 -37.09 1.69 -14.24
N ASP A 33 -37.28 0.39 -14.39
CA ASP A 33 -36.31 -0.59 -14.87
C ASP A 33 -35.70 -0.20 -16.22
N ALA A 34 -34.43 0.21 -16.23
CA ALA A 34 -33.61 0.29 -17.44
C ALA A 34 -32.63 -0.90 -17.48
N HIS A 35 -33.11 -1.97 -18.12
CA HIS A 35 -32.46 -3.26 -18.40
C HIS A 35 -31.21 -3.19 -19.32
N ASN A 36 -30.36 -2.15 -19.25
CA ASN A 36 -29.34 -1.93 -20.31
C ASN A 36 -27.94 -1.39 -19.93
N GLU A 37 -27.48 -1.49 -18.67
CA GLU A 37 -26.06 -1.19 -18.32
C GLU A 37 -25.36 -2.33 -17.56
N ILE A 38 -25.65 -3.57 -17.97
CA ILE A 38 -24.83 -4.74 -17.59
C ILE A 38 -23.52 -4.79 -18.42
N ALA A 39 -23.39 -3.95 -19.46
CA ALA A 39 -22.14 -3.73 -20.18
C ALA A 39 -21.22 -2.77 -19.39
N LEU A 40 -19.96 -3.17 -19.12
CA LEU A 40 -18.87 -2.40 -18.47
C LEU A 40 -18.68 -2.53 -16.94
N LYS A 41 -19.08 -3.65 -16.32
CA LYS A 41 -18.67 -4.04 -14.94
C LYS A 41 -17.17 -4.40 -14.77
N GLY A 42 -16.30 -3.78 -15.56
CA GLY A 42 -14.85 -3.96 -15.60
C GLY A 42 -14.11 -2.63 -15.78
N ALA A 43 -14.57 -1.56 -15.13
CA ALA A 43 -13.75 -0.37 -14.96
C ALA A 43 -12.54 -0.76 -14.10
N HIS A 44 -11.45 -1.20 -14.74
CA HIS A 44 -10.15 -1.38 -14.14
C HIS A 44 -9.77 -0.04 -13.51
N GLN A 45 -10.04 0.14 -12.22
CA GLN A 45 -9.53 1.31 -11.50
C GLN A 45 -8.02 1.26 -11.61
N SER A 46 -7.40 2.33 -12.10
CA SER A 46 -5.96 2.51 -12.05
C SER A 46 -5.59 3.38 -10.86
N PHE A 47 -4.36 3.21 -10.38
CA PHE A 47 -3.75 4.19 -9.48
C PHE A 47 -3.65 5.56 -10.16
N ILE A 48 -3.57 6.59 -9.34
CA ILE A 48 -3.48 7.99 -9.74
C ILE A 48 -2.29 8.65 -9.04
N GLU A 49 -2.03 9.92 -9.29
CA GLU A 49 -0.85 10.62 -8.76
C GLU A 49 -0.97 10.94 -7.26
N THR A 50 -2.16 10.80 -6.67
CA THR A 50 -2.36 11.07 -5.23
C THR A 50 -2.17 9.81 -4.41
N GLY A 51 -1.04 9.70 -3.70
CA GLY A 51 -0.66 8.54 -2.91
C GLY A 51 -1.65 8.22 -1.78
N SER A 52 -2.21 9.23 -1.11
CA SER A 52 -3.25 9.01 -0.08
C SER A 52 -4.53 8.38 -0.65
N GLN A 53 -4.90 8.71 -1.89
CA GLN A 53 -6.02 8.08 -2.59
C GLN A 53 -5.66 6.66 -3.02
N ASN A 54 -4.44 6.41 -3.51
CA ASN A 54 -3.95 5.06 -3.83
C ASN A 54 -3.95 4.13 -2.61
N ILE A 55 -3.51 4.64 -1.45
CA ILE A 55 -3.60 3.93 -0.16
C ILE A 55 -5.06 3.62 0.19
N THR A 56 -5.95 4.59 -0.02
CA THR A 56 -7.39 4.40 0.22
C THR A 56 -7.97 3.33 -0.70
N MET A 57 -7.57 3.29 -1.97
CA MET A 57 -7.96 2.23 -2.91
C MET A 57 -7.54 0.86 -2.36
N ILE A 58 -6.26 0.69 -1.98
CA ILE A 58 -5.76 -0.58 -1.42
C ILE A 58 -6.53 -0.98 -0.15
N ARG A 59 -6.82 -0.03 0.75
CA ARG A 59 -7.60 -0.28 1.98
C ARG A 59 -9.04 -0.73 1.71
N ARG A 60 -9.66 -0.27 0.61
CA ARG A 60 -11.00 -0.73 0.22
C ARG A 60 -10.98 -2.19 -0.23
N TYR A 61 -9.90 -2.64 -0.87
CA TYR A 61 -9.72 -4.05 -1.23
C TYR A 61 -9.36 -4.93 -0.02
N ILE A 62 -8.58 -4.41 0.93
CA ILE A 62 -8.14 -5.15 2.13
C ILE A 62 -8.62 -4.41 3.39
N PRO A 63 -9.90 -4.53 3.77
CA PRO A 63 -10.43 -3.95 5.01
C PRO A 63 -10.03 -4.81 6.23
N HIS A 64 -8.72 -4.96 6.45
CA HIS A 64 -8.15 -5.84 7.46
C HIS A 64 -7.22 -5.08 8.41
N ARG A 65 -7.34 -5.34 9.72
CA ARG A 65 -6.56 -4.64 10.77
C ARG A 65 -5.05 -4.87 10.69
N GLU A 66 -4.63 -6.00 10.13
CA GLU A 66 -3.21 -6.36 9.98
C GLU A 66 -2.58 -5.71 8.73
N LEU A 67 -3.36 -5.02 7.89
CA LEU A 67 -2.82 -4.20 6.82
C LEU A 67 -2.09 -3.03 7.46
N THR A 68 -0.76 -3.09 7.41
CA THR A 68 0.13 -2.12 8.03
C THR A 68 0.65 -1.15 6.97
N ILE A 69 0.77 0.12 7.35
CA ILE A 69 1.34 1.19 6.53
C ILE A 69 2.51 1.75 7.30
N LYS A 70 3.69 1.75 6.69
CA LYS A 70 4.89 2.38 7.26
C LYS A 70 5.33 3.54 6.38
N GLU A 71 5.43 4.72 6.96
CA GLU A 71 5.81 5.93 6.24
C GLU A 71 7.30 6.25 6.44
N ILE A 72 7.98 6.63 5.36
CA ILE A 72 9.36 7.11 5.34
C ILE A 72 9.37 8.42 4.55
N VAL A 73 10.11 9.42 5.02
CA VAL A 73 10.25 10.70 4.31
C VAL A 73 11.70 10.86 3.90
N ILE A 74 11.95 11.06 2.61
CA ILE A 74 13.29 11.22 2.03
C ILE A 74 13.40 12.48 1.17
N GLY A 75 14.62 12.84 0.79
CA GLY A 75 14.94 14.04 0.01
C GLY A 75 15.42 15.22 0.84
N VAL A 76 16.38 15.98 0.31
CA VAL A 76 17.02 17.12 1.00
C VAL A 76 16.22 18.41 0.79
N ARG A 77 15.87 18.73 -0.46
CA ARG A 77 15.17 19.97 -0.84
C ARG A 77 13.66 19.76 -0.94
N SER A 78 13.25 18.67 -1.58
CA SER A 78 11.85 18.25 -1.64
C SER A 78 11.66 17.04 -0.76
N LYS A 79 10.77 17.14 0.23
CA LYS A 79 10.43 16.02 1.11
C LYS A 79 9.40 15.15 0.43
N THR A 80 9.81 13.96 0.01
CA THR A 80 8.92 12.96 -0.59
C THR A 80 8.51 11.95 0.47
N LYS A 81 7.19 11.80 0.67
CA LYS A 81 6.64 10.74 1.53
C LYS A 81 6.51 9.44 0.74
N ILE A 82 7.02 8.37 1.32
CA ILE A 82 6.97 7.01 0.81
C ILE A 82 6.19 6.17 1.82
N SER A 83 5.15 5.47 1.37
CA SER A 83 4.33 4.61 2.21
C SER A 83 4.50 3.15 1.78
N ILE A 84 4.93 2.29 2.69
CA ILE A 84 5.10 0.85 2.48
C ILE A 84 3.89 0.13 3.10
N LEU A 85 3.12 -0.57 2.28
CA LEU A 85 1.93 -1.32 2.67
C LEU A 85 2.22 -2.82 2.61
N TYR A 86 1.83 -3.53 3.66
CA TYR A 86 2.02 -4.97 3.77
C TYR A 86 1.06 -5.58 4.80
N LEU A 87 0.87 -6.91 4.74
CA LEU A 87 0.16 -7.65 5.78
C LEU A 87 1.14 -8.20 6.80
N LYS A 88 1.05 -7.71 8.04
CA LYS A 88 1.99 -8.04 9.13
C LYS A 88 2.10 -9.55 9.39
N VAL A 89 0.99 -10.27 9.24
CA VAL A 89 0.90 -11.72 9.50
C VAL A 89 1.68 -12.61 8.52
N VAL A 90 2.01 -12.10 7.33
CA VAL A 90 2.64 -12.88 6.24
C VAL A 90 3.91 -12.25 5.69
N ALA A 91 4.18 -10.98 5.99
CA ALA A 91 5.35 -10.27 5.50
C ALA A 91 6.62 -10.65 6.26
N SER A 92 7.75 -10.72 5.56
CA SER A 92 9.07 -10.98 6.15
C SER A 92 9.66 -9.70 6.75
N GLU A 93 9.97 -9.70 8.05
CA GLU A 93 10.58 -8.55 8.73
C GLU A 93 11.98 -8.21 8.19
N ASP A 94 12.76 -9.22 7.77
CA ASP A 94 14.10 -9.01 7.20
C ASP A 94 14.03 -8.26 5.86
N VAL A 95 13.11 -8.65 4.97
CA VAL A 95 12.89 -7.94 3.70
C VAL A 95 12.44 -6.51 3.96
N LEU A 96 11.52 -6.32 4.91
CA LEU A 96 11.02 -5.00 5.27
C LEU A 96 12.16 -4.10 5.77
N LYS A 97 12.99 -4.61 6.68
CA LYS A 97 14.12 -3.85 7.25
C LYS A 97 15.15 -3.47 6.18
N GLU A 98 15.45 -4.38 5.26
CA GLU A 98 16.37 -4.10 4.17
C GLU A 98 15.78 -3.05 3.20
N LEU A 99 14.49 -3.17 2.85
CA LEU A 99 13.79 -2.18 2.02
C LEU A 99 13.81 -0.79 2.67
N GLU A 100 13.53 -0.71 3.97
CA GLU A 100 13.58 0.53 4.73
C GLU A 100 14.97 1.16 4.74
N THR A 101 15.98 0.34 5.04
CA THR A 101 17.38 0.77 5.12
C THR A 101 17.81 1.37 3.78
N ARG A 102 17.45 0.73 2.67
CA ARG A 102 17.74 1.23 1.32
C ARG A 102 17.07 2.55 1.04
N ILE A 103 15.76 2.64 1.29
CA ILE A 103 15.01 3.88 1.06
C ILE A 103 15.58 5.03 1.90
N GLN A 104 15.90 4.78 3.17
CA GLN A 104 16.44 5.80 4.08
C GLN A 104 17.84 6.27 3.70
N ASN A 105 18.66 5.41 3.10
CA ASN A 105 20.02 5.76 2.66
C ASN A 105 20.04 6.63 1.39
N ILE A 106 18.90 6.79 0.70
CA ILE A 106 18.80 7.62 -0.50
C ILE A 106 19.00 9.09 -0.12
N THR A 107 20.15 9.64 -0.49
CA THR A 107 20.49 11.05 -0.29
C THR A 107 20.47 11.80 -1.62
N ILE A 108 19.35 12.46 -1.91
CA ILE A 108 19.14 13.23 -3.15
C ILE A 108 18.33 14.50 -2.89
N ASP A 109 18.34 15.45 -3.83
CA ASP A 109 17.55 16.69 -3.71
C ASP A 109 16.03 16.42 -3.72
N ALA A 110 15.55 15.56 -4.62
CA ALA A 110 14.15 15.17 -4.75
C ALA A 110 14.00 13.82 -5.47
N VAL A 111 13.06 12.98 -5.03
CA VAL A 111 12.63 11.79 -5.77
C VAL A 111 11.45 12.17 -6.64
N THR A 112 11.56 11.96 -7.95
CA THR A 112 10.58 12.45 -8.94
C THR A 112 9.67 11.37 -9.51
N SER A 113 10.00 10.08 -9.35
CA SER A 113 9.17 8.97 -9.80
C SER A 113 9.54 7.66 -9.10
N ASN A 114 8.65 6.67 -9.14
CA ASN A 114 8.95 5.32 -8.67
C ASN A 114 10.06 4.63 -9.48
N GLY A 115 10.19 4.93 -10.78
CA GLY A 115 11.30 4.43 -11.60
C GLY A 115 12.65 4.93 -11.06
N LYS A 116 12.73 6.21 -10.72
CA LYS A 116 13.96 6.77 -10.12
C LYS A 116 14.22 6.22 -8.72
N LEU A 117 13.16 5.96 -7.94
CA LEU A 117 13.29 5.27 -6.65
C LEU A 117 13.91 3.88 -6.82
N ILE A 118 13.46 3.10 -7.81
CA ILE A 118 14.04 1.78 -8.11
C ILE A 118 15.54 1.90 -8.37
N GLU A 119 15.95 2.81 -9.26
CA GLU A 119 17.37 3.00 -9.59
C GLU A 119 18.21 3.24 -8.33
N PHE A 120 17.76 4.10 -7.41
CA PHE A 120 18.50 4.35 -6.16
C PHE A 120 18.50 3.16 -5.21
N ILE A 121 17.44 2.35 -5.20
CA ILE A 121 17.40 1.15 -4.38
C ILE A 121 18.32 0.05 -4.97
N GLU A 122 18.43 -0.03 -6.30
CA GLU A 122 19.25 -1.01 -7.03
C GLU A 122 20.73 -0.65 -7.15
N ASP A 123 21.11 0.64 -7.09
CA ASP A 123 22.50 1.13 -7.23
C ASP A 123 23.44 0.76 -6.05
N HIS A 124 23.10 -0.30 -5.32
CA HIS A 124 23.95 -0.91 -4.30
C HIS A 124 24.55 -2.21 -4.89
N PRO A 125 25.71 -2.15 -5.56
CA PRO A 125 26.25 -3.20 -6.43
C PRO A 125 26.56 -4.54 -5.73
N TYR A 126 26.61 -4.56 -4.40
CA TYR A 126 26.86 -5.77 -3.60
C TYR A 126 25.59 -6.38 -3.01
N SER A 127 24.42 -5.88 -3.38
CA SER A 127 23.19 -6.32 -2.77
C SER A 127 22.53 -7.49 -3.50
N PRO A 128 22.15 -8.56 -2.78
CA PRO A 128 21.26 -9.59 -3.30
C PRO A 128 19.79 -9.14 -3.32
N PHE A 129 19.49 -7.83 -3.32
CA PHE A 129 18.14 -7.32 -3.16
C PHE A 129 17.22 -7.79 -4.29
N PRO A 130 15.99 -8.25 -3.97
CA PRO A 130 15.06 -8.78 -4.95
C PRO A 130 14.50 -7.70 -5.90
N GLN A 131 14.18 -8.16 -7.11
CA GLN A 131 13.59 -7.36 -8.18
C GLN A 131 12.27 -6.70 -7.79
N PHE A 132 11.92 -5.66 -8.56
CA PHE A 132 10.72 -4.84 -8.42
C PHE A 132 9.73 -5.06 -9.59
N ILE A 133 8.44 -4.86 -9.31
CA ILE A 133 7.40 -4.68 -10.35
C ILE A 133 6.78 -3.29 -10.16
N LEU A 134 6.65 -2.54 -11.26
CA LEU A 134 5.78 -1.37 -11.32
C LEU A 134 4.41 -1.78 -11.82
N THR A 135 3.36 -1.29 -11.16
CA THR A 135 1.99 -1.51 -11.63
C THR A 135 1.11 -0.30 -11.40
N GLU A 136 0.22 -0.05 -12.35
CA GLU A 136 -0.87 0.93 -12.24
C GLU A 136 -2.16 0.26 -11.74
N ARG A 137 -2.15 -1.06 -11.52
CA ARG A 137 -3.32 -1.88 -11.21
C ARG A 137 -3.44 -2.12 -9.69
N PRO A 138 -4.45 -1.55 -9.01
CA PRO A 138 -4.71 -1.76 -7.59
C PRO A 138 -5.03 -3.21 -7.25
N ASP A 139 -5.77 -3.92 -8.11
CA ASP A 139 -6.11 -5.32 -7.93
C ASP A 139 -4.86 -6.22 -7.91
N LEU A 140 -3.88 -5.92 -8.77
CA LEU A 140 -2.60 -6.62 -8.77
C LEU A 140 -1.82 -6.33 -7.48
N ALA A 141 -1.66 -5.05 -7.11
CA ALA A 141 -0.97 -4.66 -5.88
C ALA A 141 -1.55 -5.37 -4.63
N VAL A 142 -2.87 -5.42 -4.53
CA VAL A 142 -3.60 -6.12 -3.46
C VAL A 142 -3.27 -7.62 -3.44
N SER A 143 -3.31 -8.29 -4.59
CA SER A 143 -2.97 -9.71 -4.69
C SER A 143 -1.55 -9.99 -4.17
N HIS A 144 -0.59 -9.12 -4.50
CA HIS A 144 0.79 -9.25 -4.01
C HIS A 144 0.90 -9.01 -2.49
N ILE A 145 0.18 -8.05 -1.92
CA ILE A 145 0.13 -7.85 -0.46
C ILE A 145 -0.40 -9.11 0.25
N LEU A 146 -1.46 -9.72 -0.29
CA LEU A 146 -2.04 -10.96 0.26
C LEU A 146 -1.08 -12.15 0.21
N GLN A 147 -0.11 -12.12 -0.71
CA GLN A 147 0.95 -13.12 -0.83
C GLN A 147 2.19 -12.81 0.04
N GLY A 148 2.11 -11.83 0.94
CA GLY A 148 3.22 -11.48 1.86
C GLY A 148 4.26 -10.53 1.28
N ARG A 149 3.95 -9.86 0.16
CA ARG A 149 4.83 -8.84 -0.42
C ARG A 149 4.49 -7.44 0.07
N PHE A 150 5.39 -6.51 -0.24
CA PHE A 150 5.32 -5.10 0.07
C PHE A 150 4.88 -4.31 -1.16
N VAL A 151 4.02 -3.32 -0.95
CA VAL A 151 3.62 -2.33 -1.95
C VAL A 151 4.06 -0.95 -1.45
N THR A 152 4.94 -0.30 -2.19
CA THR A 152 5.40 1.04 -1.91
C THR A 152 4.65 2.05 -2.77
N VAL A 153 4.05 3.04 -2.12
CA VAL A 153 3.26 4.11 -2.71
C VAL A 153 3.98 5.44 -2.48
N MET A 154 4.02 6.27 -3.52
CA MET A 154 4.57 7.62 -3.50
C MET A 154 3.55 8.59 -4.10
N ASP A 155 3.54 9.83 -3.62
CA ASP A 155 2.82 10.91 -4.31
C ASP A 155 3.49 11.23 -5.67
N HIS A 156 2.71 11.80 -6.58
CA HIS A 156 3.13 12.21 -7.93
C HIS A 156 3.49 11.06 -8.88
N SER A 157 3.01 9.83 -8.61
CA SER A 157 3.19 8.69 -9.52
C SER A 157 1.89 7.89 -9.68
N PRO A 158 1.42 7.63 -10.92
CA PRO A 158 0.23 6.83 -11.19
C PRO A 158 0.48 5.32 -11.09
N ASN A 159 1.66 4.90 -10.63
CA ASN A 159 2.00 3.50 -10.38
C ASN A 159 2.45 3.31 -8.94
N VAL A 160 2.50 2.04 -8.52
CA VAL A 160 3.06 1.61 -7.23
C VAL A 160 4.13 0.56 -7.48
N LEU A 161 5.01 0.43 -6.49
CA LEU A 161 6.15 -0.47 -6.54
C LEU A 161 5.87 -1.73 -5.71
N ILE A 162 6.00 -2.92 -6.30
CA ILE A 162 5.84 -4.21 -5.61
C ILE A 162 7.23 -4.84 -5.40
N THR A 163 7.49 -5.33 -4.19
CA THR A 163 8.72 -6.07 -3.84
C THR A 163 8.46 -7.09 -2.72
N PRO A 164 9.16 -8.23 -2.66
CA PRO A 164 10.04 -8.78 -3.69
C PRO A 164 9.24 -9.55 -4.75
N THR A 165 9.63 -9.48 -6.02
CA THR A 165 8.94 -10.25 -7.08
C THR A 165 9.17 -11.76 -6.91
N ASN A 166 10.41 -12.16 -6.62
CA ASN A 166 10.83 -13.54 -6.38
C ASN A 166 10.96 -13.84 -4.88
N PHE A 167 9.83 -14.13 -4.23
CA PHE A 167 9.78 -14.44 -2.79
C PHE A 167 10.57 -15.71 -2.43
N ILE A 168 10.59 -16.73 -3.31
CA ILE A 168 11.24 -18.03 -3.07
C ILE A 168 12.78 -17.92 -3.02
N SER A 169 13.38 -17.05 -3.86
CA SER A 169 14.84 -16.90 -3.93
C SER A 169 15.39 -16.17 -2.70
N PHE A 170 14.65 -15.22 -2.13
CA PHE A 170 15.05 -14.47 -0.94
C PHE A 170 15.20 -15.40 0.28
N PHE A 171 14.26 -16.33 0.49
CA PHE A 171 14.34 -17.30 1.59
C PHE A 171 15.54 -18.25 1.49
N LYS A 172 15.94 -18.65 0.27
CA LYS A 172 17.13 -19.50 0.09
C LYS A 172 18.42 -18.76 0.44
N GLN A 173 18.50 -17.47 0.15
CA GLN A 173 19.68 -16.66 0.45
C GLN A 173 19.80 -16.34 1.94
N SER A 174 18.70 -16.00 2.63
CA SER A 174 18.73 -15.76 4.08
C SER A 174 19.14 -17.02 4.88
N MET A 175 18.78 -18.22 4.39
CA MET A 175 19.23 -19.50 4.97
C MET A 175 20.69 -19.85 4.65
N THR A 176 21.28 -19.31 3.58
CA THR A 176 22.67 -19.61 3.18
C THR A 176 23.67 -18.83 4.02
N THR A 177 23.30 -17.64 4.53
CA THR A 177 24.14 -16.87 5.46
C THR A 177 24.30 -17.54 6.84
N VAL A 178 23.41 -18.45 7.23
CA VAL A 178 23.41 -19.09 8.56
C VAL A 178 24.30 -20.36 8.61
N GLN A 179 24.80 -20.87 7.48
CA GLN A 179 25.63 -22.10 7.46
C GLN A 179 27.10 -21.90 7.01
N GLY A 180 27.60 -20.66 7.05
CA GLY A 180 29.01 -20.36 6.77
C GLY A 180 29.72 -19.70 7.94
N GLY A 181 30.02 -20.49 8.99
CA GLY A 181 30.81 -20.09 10.15
C GLY A 181 31.56 -21.28 10.72
#